data_AF-A0A9D2EMB1-F1
#
_entry.id   AF-A0A9D2EMB1-F1
#
_cell.length_a   1.000
_cell.length_b   1.000
_cell.length_c   1.000
_cell.angle_alpha   90.00
_cell.angle_beta   90.00
_cell.angle_gamma   90.00
#
_symmetry.space_group_name_H-M   'P 1'
#
loop_
_entity.id
_entity.type
_entity.pdbx_description
1 polymer ?
#
loop_
_entity_poly.entity_id
_entity_poly.type
_entity_poly.pdbx_seq_one_letter_code
_entity_poly.pdbx_strand_id
1 'polypeptide(L)'
;MKVLLVNGSPNKNGCTNAALSIAGTTATIDQLNKYLLYAQMPVVSSRYWNMVHGKTPEEVMQDEEGVQIMRVLGKNMAWLLKSIDADRREGLREPEKEERIGTNYIR
;
A
#
# COMPACT_ATOMS: atom_id res chain seq x y z
N MET A 1 -10.11 3.39 -9.99
CA MET A 1 -9.51 2.75 -8.80
C MET A 1 -8.89 3.81 -7.90
N LYS A 2 -9.20 3.83 -6.59
CA LYS A 2 -8.50 4.68 -5.61
C LYS A 2 -7.27 3.92 -5.11
N VAL A 3 -6.07 4.21 -5.63
CA VAL A 3 -4.84 3.67 -5.03
C VAL A 3 -4.62 4.37 -3.69
N LEU A 4 -4.68 3.62 -2.59
CA LEU A 4 -4.24 4.16 -1.30
C LEU A 4 -2.71 4.23 -1.34
N LEU A 5 -2.18 5.44 -1.49
CA LEU A 5 -0.76 5.69 -1.30
C LEU A 5 -0.44 5.50 0.18
N VAL A 6 0.10 4.32 0.51
CA VAL A 6 0.85 4.12 1.75
C VAL A 6 2.07 5.04 1.65
N ASN A 7 1.95 6.19 2.32
CA ASN A 7 2.89 7.30 2.35
C ASN A 7 3.04 8.11 1.02
N GLY A 8 2.04 8.94 0.70
CA GLY A 8 2.10 9.84 -0.46
C GLY A 8 1.02 10.92 -0.55
N SER A 9 0.93 11.84 0.43
CA SER A 9 0.15 13.07 0.27
C SER A 9 1.04 14.21 -0.27
N PRO A 10 0.60 15.01 -1.25
CA PRO A 10 1.36 16.17 -1.74
C PRO A 10 1.42 17.33 -0.71
N ASN A 11 0.67 17.23 0.39
CA ASN A 11 0.64 18.25 1.43
C ASN A 11 1.75 18.06 2.46
N LYS A 12 2.75 18.96 2.45
CA LYS A 12 3.86 19.07 3.42
C LYS A 12 3.43 18.88 4.89
N ASN A 13 2.31 19.49 5.28
CA ASN A 13 1.77 19.44 6.65
C ASN A 13 0.54 18.50 6.78
N GLY A 14 0.27 17.67 5.77
CA GLY A 14 -0.96 16.87 5.66
C GLY A 14 -0.80 15.41 6.08
N CYS A 15 -1.58 14.53 5.44
CA CYS A 15 -1.69 13.11 5.80
C CYS A 15 -0.35 12.35 5.81
N THR A 16 0.69 12.82 5.12
CA THR A 16 2.05 12.25 5.18
C THR A 16 2.63 12.33 6.60
N ASN A 17 2.54 13.48 7.28
CA ASN A 17 3.04 13.64 8.65
C ASN A 17 2.21 12.84 9.65
N ALA A 18 0.88 12.83 9.48
CA ALA A 18 0.00 11.99 10.29
C ALA A 18 0.31 10.49 10.08
N ALA A 19 0.47 10.03 8.84
CA ALA A 19 0.83 8.66 8.52
C ALA A 19 2.19 8.26 9.09
N LEU A 20 3.20 9.14 9.08
CA LEU A 20 4.49 8.90 9.73
C LEU A 20 4.36 8.79 11.25
N SER A 21 3.54 9.62 11.90
CA SER A 21 3.27 9.50 13.34
C SER A 21 2.42 8.27 13.73
N ILE A 22 1.62 7.77 12.79
CA ILE A 22 0.76 6.59 12.94
C ILE A 22 1.55 5.30 12.63
N ALA A 23 2.50 5.34 11.70
CA ALA A 23 3.34 4.21 11.28
C ALA A 23 4.50 3.89 12.25
N GLY A 24 4.32 4.09 13.56
CA GLY A 24 5.34 3.81 14.57
C GLY A 24 5.75 2.34 14.72
N THR A 25 5.11 1.41 14.01
CA THR A 25 5.41 -0.04 13.97
C THR A 25 4.96 -0.70 12.64
N THR A 26 5.55 -1.86 12.27
CA THR A 26 5.08 -2.81 11.19
C THR A 26 3.59 -3.05 11.51
N ALA A 27 3.19 -3.29 12.77
CA ALA A 27 1.81 -3.61 13.14
C ALA A 27 0.74 -2.64 12.61
N THR A 28 1.03 -1.34 12.47
CA THR A 28 0.08 -0.39 11.87
C THR A 28 -0.05 -0.57 10.35
N ILE A 29 1.04 -0.93 9.66
CA ILE A 29 1.04 -1.26 8.22
C ILE A 29 0.23 -2.55 7.98
N ASP A 30 0.37 -3.56 8.84
CA ASP A 30 -0.46 -4.77 8.83
C ASP A 30 -1.97 -4.44 9.05
N GLN A 31 -2.28 -3.58 10.02
CA GLN A 31 -3.66 -3.10 10.22
C GLN A 31 -4.21 -2.37 8.99
N LEU A 32 -3.43 -1.51 8.34
CA LEU A 32 -3.85 -0.80 7.12
C LEU A 32 -4.07 -1.75 5.93
N ASN A 33 -3.20 -2.76 5.76
CA ASN A 33 -3.33 -3.76 4.71
C ASN A 33 -4.63 -4.57 4.82
N LYS A 34 -5.11 -4.86 6.03
CA LYS A 34 -6.39 -5.57 6.25
C LYS A 34 -7.57 -4.87 5.57
N TYR A 35 -7.68 -3.54 5.68
CA TYR A 35 -8.73 -2.78 5.00
C TYR A 35 -8.65 -2.86 3.47
N LEU A 36 -7.44 -2.90 2.90
CA LEU A 36 -7.23 -3.06 1.45
C LEU A 36 -7.68 -4.44 0.97
N LEU A 37 -7.30 -5.49 1.71
CA LEU A 37 -7.67 -6.88 1.43
C LEU A 37 -9.19 -7.07 1.54
N TYR A 38 -9.83 -6.54 2.59
CA TYR A 38 -11.29 -6.60 2.76
C TYR A 38 -12.06 -5.81 1.70
N ALA A 39 -11.44 -4.79 1.10
CA ALA A 39 -11.99 -4.00 0.00
C ALA A 39 -11.73 -4.61 -1.40
N GLN A 40 -11.15 -5.82 -1.48
CA GLN A 40 -10.74 -6.50 -2.72
C GLN A 40 -9.76 -5.65 -3.57
N MET A 41 -8.92 -4.83 -2.92
CA MET A 41 -7.98 -3.95 -3.62
C MET A 41 -6.67 -4.68 -3.94
N PRO A 42 -6.09 -4.50 -5.13
CA PRO A 42 -4.75 -4.99 -5.43
C PRO A 42 -3.70 -4.38 -4.49
N VAL A 43 -3.01 -5.23 -3.71
CA VAL A 43 -1.94 -4.83 -2.78
C VAL A 43 -0.59 -5.08 -3.45
N VAL A 44 0.27 -4.06 -3.50
CA VAL A 44 1.63 -4.16 -4.05
C VAL A 44 2.60 -4.62 -2.97
N SER A 45 3.29 -5.73 -3.20
CA SER A 45 4.35 -6.24 -2.34
C SER A 45 5.73 -5.66 -2.68
N SER A 46 6.64 -5.76 -1.72
CA SER A 46 8.09 -5.62 -1.90
C SER A 46 8.78 -6.78 -1.19
N ARG A 47 10.08 -6.66 -0.86
CA ARG A 47 10.85 -7.75 -0.25
C ARG A 47 10.61 -7.96 1.26
N TYR A 48 10.20 -6.92 1.99
CA TYR A 48 9.99 -6.95 3.45
C TYR A 48 9.00 -5.84 3.89
N TRP A 49 9.00 -5.38 5.16
CA TRP A 49 8.14 -4.25 5.61
C TRP A 49 8.27 -3.07 4.63
N ASN A 50 7.15 -2.57 4.07
CA ASN A 50 7.13 -1.39 3.20
C ASN A 50 7.33 -0.09 4.00
N MET A 51 8.49 0.10 4.61
CA MET A 51 8.83 1.23 5.48
C MET A 51 10.32 1.60 5.43
N VAL A 52 10.67 2.70 6.09
CA VAL A 52 12.03 3.22 6.28
C VAL A 52 12.17 3.74 7.71
N HIS A 53 13.38 3.74 8.26
CA HIS A 53 13.69 4.21 9.60
C HIS A 53 14.57 5.47 9.55
N GLY A 54 14.24 6.45 10.39
CA GLY A 54 14.97 7.71 10.50
C GLY A 54 14.07 8.83 10.97
N LYS A 55 14.62 9.78 11.74
CA LYS A 55 13.92 10.96 12.27
C LYS A 55 14.08 12.18 11.34
N THR A 56 15.14 12.19 10.53
CA THR A 56 15.40 13.20 9.49
C THR A 56 15.44 12.54 8.10
N PRO A 57 15.28 13.30 7.00
CA PRO A 57 15.50 12.77 5.64
C PRO A 57 16.90 12.18 5.46
N GLU A 58 17.91 12.77 6.09
CA GLU A 58 19.31 12.34 6.00
C GLU A 58 19.55 11.01 6.73
N GLU A 59 18.85 10.77 7.84
CA GLU A 59 18.82 9.47 8.53
C GLU A 59 18.02 8.42 7.74
N VAL A 60 16.88 8.80 7.16
CA VAL A 60 16.09 7.90 6.29
C VAL A 60 16.89 7.41 5.08
N MET A 61 17.80 8.23 4.55
CA MET A 61 18.70 7.81 3.46
C MET A 61 19.84 6.88 3.91
N GLN A 62 20.06 6.71 5.22
CA GLN A 62 21.01 5.75 5.79
C GLN A 62 20.38 4.37 6.06
N ASP A 63 19.05 4.26 6.07
CA ASP A 63 18.34 2.96 6.02
C ASP A 63 18.42 2.40 4.58
N GLU A 64 19.61 1.94 4.18
CA GLU A 64 19.87 1.46 2.81
C GLU A 64 18.94 0.31 2.40
N GLU A 65 18.58 -0.56 3.35
CA GLU A 65 17.61 -1.63 3.12
C GLU A 65 16.20 -1.08 2.92
N GLY A 66 15.69 -0.23 3.82
CA GLY A 66 14.40 0.44 3.68
C GLY A 66 14.28 1.18 2.35
N VAL A 67 15.30 1.98 1.99
CA VAL A 67 15.33 2.67 0.70
C VAL A 67 15.43 1.65 -0.47
N GLN A 68 16.07 0.49 -0.31
CA GLN A 68 16.03 -0.59 -1.32
C GLN A 68 14.63 -1.21 -1.44
N ILE A 69 13.94 -1.45 -0.31
CA ILE A 69 12.56 -1.96 -0.27
C ILE A 69 11.60 -0.97 -0.96
N MET A 70 11.72 0.33 -0.69
CA MET A 70 10.89 1.36 -1.33
C MET A 70 11.19 1.51 -2.82
N ARG A 71 12.46 1.39 -3.25
CA ARG A 71 12.84 1.34 -4.68
C ARG A 71 12.26 0.13 -5.39
N VAL A 72 12.16 -1.03 -4.73
CA VAL A 72 11.50 -2.24 -5.28
C VAL A 72 9.98 -2.08 -5.30
N LEU A 73 9.37 -1.55 -4.23
CA LEU A 73 7.93 -1.27 -4.14
C LEU A 73 7.47 -0.35 -5.28
N GLY A 74 8.22 0.73 -5.54
CA GLY A 74 7.93 1.66 -6.64
C GLY A 74 8.00 1.00 -8.02
N LYS A 75 8.96 0.09 -8.25
CA LYS A 75 9.04 -0.71 -9.49
C LYS A 75 7.85 -1.65 -9.65
N ASN A 76 7.50 -2.38 -8.59
CA ASN A 76 6.38 -3.32 -8.57
C ASN A 76 5.03 -2.60 -8.79
N MET A 77 4.86 -1.42 -8.18
CA MET A 77 3.68 -0.56 -8.37
C MET A 77 3.61 -0.02 -9.80
N ALA A 78 4.73 0.48 -10.34
CA ALA A 78 4.79 0.98 -11.71
C ALA A 78 4.58 -0.12 -12.77
N TRP A 79 4.92 -1.38 -12.45
CA TRP A 79 4.56 -2.54 -13.27
C TRP A 79 3.06 -2.83 -13.18
N LEU A 80 2.51 -3.03 -11.98
CA LEU A 80 1.08 -3.38 -11.80
C LEU A 80 0.14 -2.34 -12.39
N LEU A 81 0.44 -1.04 -12.25
CA LEU A 81 -0.35 0.03 -12.84
C LEU A 81 -0.33 0.01 -14.37
N LYS A 82 0.77 -0.42 -15.00
CA LYS A 82 0.87 -0.60 -16.45
C LYS A 82 0.13 -1.84 -16.92
N SER A 83 0.18 -2.94 -16.17
CA SER A 83 -0.60 -4.15 -16.47
C SER A 83 -2.09 -3.83 -16.45
N ILE A 84 -2.60 -3.22 -15.38
CA ILE A 84 -4.01 -2.83 -15.24
C ILE A 84 -4.45 -1.83 -16.33
N ASP A 85 -3.56 -0.95 -16.81
CA ASP A 85 -3.85 -0.04 -17.92
C ASP A 85 -3.84 -0.77 -19.29
N ALA A 86 -2.99 -1.77 -19.49
CA ALA A 86 -3.01 -2.64 -20.67
C ALA A 86 -4.28 -3.52 -20.69
N ASP A 87 -4.60 -4.19 -19.59
CA ASP A 87 -5.78 -5.05 -19.44
C ASP A 87 -7.07 -4.28 -19.81
N ARG A 88 -7.19 -3.02 -19.36
CA ARG A 88 -8.32 -2.14 -19.70
C ARG A 88 -8.37 -1.71 -21.17
N ARG A 89 -7.24 -1.62 -21.87
CA ARG A 89 -7.20 -1.33 -23.32
C ARG A 89 -7.66 -2.53 -24.14
N GLU A 90 -7.31 -3.74 -23.70
CA GLU A 90 -7.82 -5.01 -24.26
C GLU A 90 -9.28 -5.30 -23.85
N GLY A 91 -9.92 -4.40 -23.10
CA GLY A 91 -11.32 -4.53 -22.68
C GLY A 91 -11.58 -5.52 -21.55
N LEU A 92 -10.53 -6.06 -20.91
CA LEU A 92 -10.65 -6.90 -19.73
C LEU A 92 -11.27 -6.10 -18.57
N ARG A 93 -12.19 -6.75 -17.85
CA ARG A 93 -12.94 -6.14 -16.76
C ARG A 93 -12.39 -6.58 -15.40
N GLU A 94 -12.55 -5.72 -14.40
CA GLU A 94 -12.34 -6.12 -13.01
C GLU A 94 -13.34 -7.25 -12.67
N PRO A 95 -12.98 -8.26 -11.84
CA PRO A 95 -13.84 -9.39 -11.54
C PRO A 95 -15.22 -8.97 -10.99
N GLU A 96 -16.24 -9.75 -11.32
CA GLU A 96 -17.58 -9.55 -10.77
C GLU A 96 -17.58 -9.74 -9.25
N LYS A 97 -18.34 -8.90 -8.55
CA LYS A 97 -18.35 -8.89 -7.08
C LYS A 97 -19.49 -9.76 -6.56
N GLU A 98 -19.12 -10.87 -5.92
CA GLU A 98 -20.05 -11.71 -5.18
C GLU A 98 -20.74 -10.94 -4.05
N GLU A 99 -21.98 -11.33 -3.73
CA GLU A 99 -22.67 -10.80 -2.55
C GLU A 99 -22.05 -11.32 -1.25
N ARG A 100 -22.00 -10.45 -0.24
CA ARG A 100 -21.37 -10.78 1.05
C ARG A 100 -22.28 -11.66 1.91
N ILE A 101 -22.09 -12.97 1.82
CA ILE A 101 -22.70 -13.92 2.75
C ILE A 101 -22.14 -13.70 4.16
N GLY A 102 -23.03 -13.54 5.15
CA GLY A 102 -22.67 -13.40 6.56
C GLY A 102 -23.00 -14.65 7.37
N THR A 103 -22.03 -15.17 8.12
CA THR A 103 -22.24 -16.27 9.07
C THR A 103 -22.47 -15.71 10.47
N ASN A 104 -23.51 -16.18 11.17
CA ASN A 104 -23.65 -15.93 12.61
C ASN A 104 -22.82 -16.97 13.39
N TYR A 105 -21.98 -16.50 14.31
CA TYR A 105 -21.14 -17.35 15.16
C TYR A 105 -21.72 -17.59 16.55
N ILE A 106 -22.78 -16.87 16.91
CA ILE A 106 -23.59 -17.12 18.12
C ILE A 106 -24.60 -18.23 17.79
N ARG A 107 -24.73 -19.20 18.69
CA ARG A 107 -25.68 -20.33 18.64
C ARG A 107 -26.52 -20.34 19.90
#